data_AF-A0A270BEX8-F1
#
_entry.id   AF-A0A270BEX8-F1
#
_cell.length_a   1.000
_cell.length_b   1.000
_cell.length_c   1.000
_cell.angle_alpha   90.00
_cell.angle_beta   90.00
_cell.angle_gamma   90.00
#
_symmetry.space_group_name_H-M   'P 1'
#
loop_
_entity.id
_entity.type
_entity.pdbx_description
1 polymer ?
#
loop_
_entity_poly.entity_id
_entity_poly.type
_entity_poly.pdbx_seq_one_letter_code
_entity_poly.pdbx_strand_id
1 'polypeptide(L)'
;MSSTGLSTDELAALSSQLNPSRQIKMPNGVEISIRGIALDDALTIYRRHAGELSAWFERLALQAMENPEAGFSFDANIASALVDTLPTVTADIVAIAMGYDDPAVIGIVQRMALAPKIAALEAIADLTFTEDMPPKKLFETVIQAAGLVRTSTPQSDEA
;
A
#
# COMPACT_ATOMS: atom_id res chain seq x y z
N MET A 1 -41.03 15.81 3.70
CA MET A 1 -39.99 15.10 2.91
C MET A 1 -38.95 14.62 3.91
N SER A 2 -39.07 13.39 4.37
CA SER A 2 -38.12 12.83 5.34
C SER A 2 -36.89 12.38 4.59
N SER A 3 -35.78 13.10 4.76
CA SER A 3 -34.46 12.63 4.36
C SER A 3 -34.13 11.44 5.26
N THR A 4 -34.22 10.23 4.71
CA THR A 4 -33.73 9.02 5.38
C THR A 4 -32.20 9.06 5.29
N GLY A 5 -31.58 9.79 6.22
CA GLY A 5 -30.13 9.70 6.41
C GLY A 5 -29.77 8.30 6.89
N LEU A 6 -28.73 7.71 6.29
CA LEU A 6 -28.16 6.47 6.78
C LEU A 6 -27.73 6.65 8.24
N SER A 7 -28.09 5.69 9.08
CA SER A 7 -27.65 5.65 10.49
C SER A 7 -26.13 5.44 10.57
N THR A 8 -25.54 5.83 11.69
CA THR A 8 -24.10 5.61 11.97
C THR A 8 -23.70 4.14 11.83
N ASP A 9 -24.59 3.22 12.20
CA ASP A 9 -24.36 1.78 12.11
C ASP A 9 -24.38 1.29 10.65
N GLU A 10 -25.28 1.84 9.82
CA GLU A 10 -25.33 1.56 8.39
C GLU A 10 -24.10 2.13 7.66
N LEU A 11 -23.63 3.32 8.05
CA LEU A 11 -22.40 3.91 7.53
C LEU A 11 -21.17 3.09 7.92
N ALA A 12 -21.10 2.59 9.15
CA ALA A 12 -20.02 1.71 9.61
C ALA A 12 -20.03 0.36 8.87
N ALA A 13 -21.22 -0.23 8.66
CA ALA A 13 -21.38 -1.47 7.92
C ALA A 13 -20.98 -1.30 6.44
N LEU A 14 -21.38 -0.20 5.80
CA LEU A 14 -20.98 0.11 4.43
C LEU A 14 -19.47 0.34 4.34
N SER A 15 -18.88 1.10 5.28
CA SER A 15 -17.42 1.32 5.32
C SER A 15 -16.65 0.01 5.49
N SER A 16 -17.15 -0.91 6.32
CA SER A 16 -16.53 -2.23 6.50
C SER A 16 -16.69 -3.15 5.29
N GLN A 17 -17.77 -3.00 4.51
CA GLN A 17 -17.97 -3.73 3.26
C GLN A 17 -17.10 -3.17 2.12
N LEU A 18 -16.86 -1.86 2.13
CA LEU A 18 -16.07 -1.17 1.12
C LEU A 18 -14.56 -1.28 1.38
N ASN A 19 -14.14 -1.47 2.63
CA ASN A 19 -12.73 -1.60 2.96
C ASN A 19 -12.51 -2.68 4.04
N PRO A 20 -12.26 -3.95 3.65
CA PRO A 20 -12.08 -5.03 4.60
C PRO A 20 -10.88 -4.76 5.50
N SER A 21 -11.03 -5.10 6.79
CA SER A 21 -9.99 -4.92 7.80
C SER A 21 -9.68 -6.21 8.56
N ARG A 22 -8.45 -6.35 9.02
CA ARG A 22 -7.95 -7.46 9.84
C ARG A 22 -7.38 -6.92 11.15
N GLN A 23 -7.69 -7.61 12.25
CA GLN A 23 -7.08 -7.32 13.55
C GLN A 23 -5.71 -8.01 13.65
N ILE A 24 -4.70 -7.27 14.10
CA ILE A 24 -3.35 -7.78 14.34
C ILE A 24 -3.03 -7.66 15.82
N LYS A 25 -2.62 -8.78 16.42
CA LYS A 25 -2.20 -8.83 17.81
C LYS A 25 -0.75 -8.39 17.95
N MET A 26 -0.54 -7.38 18.78
CA MET A 26 0.78 -6.90 19.16
C MET A 26 1.35 -7.73 20.32
N PRO A 27 2.68 -7.78 20.50
CA PRO A 27 3.32 -8.53 21.58
C PRO A 27 2.90 -8.08 22.98
N ASN A 28 2.46 -6.83 23.12
CA ASN A 28 1.95 -6.26 24.38
C ASN A 28 0.46 -6.57 24.63
N GLY A 29 -0.17 -7.39 23.77
CA GLY A 29 -1.59 -7.75 23.87
C GLY A 29 -2.57 -6.72 23.29
N VAL A 30 -2.08 -5.60 22.76
CA VAL A 30 -2.93 -4.62 22.05
C VAL A 30 -3.30 -5.17 20.68
N GLU A 31 -4.55 -4.95 20.26
CA GLU A 31 -5.00 -5.27 18.89
C GLU A 31 -5.07 -3.99 18.06
N ILE A 32 -4.53 -4.04 16.84
CA ILE A 32 -4.63 -2.96 15.86
C ILE A 32 -5.48 -3.43 14.67
N SER A 33 -6.41 -2.59 14.22
CA SER A 33 -7.18 -2.85 13.00
C SER A 33 -6.43 -2.29 11.81
N ILE A 34 -6.24 -3.11 10.78
CA ILE A 34 -5.54 -2.75 9.55
C ILE A 34 -6.45 -3.05 8.37
N ARG A 35 -6.61 -2.10 7.45
CA ARG A 35 -7.36 -2.24 6.19
C ARG A 35 -6.42 -2.37 4.99
N GLY A 36 -6.97 -2.77 3.85
CA GLY A 36 -6.28 -2.68 2.57
C GLY A 36 -5.95 -1.22 2.20
N ILE A 37 -4.97 -1.05 1.32
CA ILE A 37 -4.60 0.24 0.73
C ILE A 37 -5.51 0.51 -0.45
N ALA A 38 -6.31 1.59 -0.37
CA ALA A 38 -7.08 2.07 -1.50
C ALA A 38 -6.17 2.80 -2.49
N LEU A 39 -6.67 3.03 -3.72
CA LEU A 39 -5.89 3.74 -4.74
C LEU A 39 -5.45 5.15 -4.28
N ASP A 40 -6.31 5.87 -3.57
CA ASP A 40 -5.99 7.21 -3.03
C ASP A 40 -4.91 7.17 -1.94
N ASP A 41 -4.89 6.12 -1.11
CA ASP A 41 -3.83 5.89 -0.15
C ASP A 41 -2.51 5.61 -0.87
N ALA A 42 -2.54 4.72 -1.87
CA ALA A 42 -1.36 4.38 -2.66
C ALA A 42 -0.79 5.61 -3.38
N LEU A 43 -1.65 6.49 -3.91
CA LEU A 43 -1.24 7.76 -4.49
C LEU A 43 -0.65 8.71 -3.46
N THR A 44 -1.21 8.75 -2.26
CA THR A 44 -0.70 9.57 -1.16
C THR A 44 0.69 9.12 -0.73
N ILE A 45 0.85 7.81 -0.50
CA ILE A 45 2.13 7.17 -0.17
C ILE A 45 3.14 7.43 -1.29
N TYR A 46 2.74 7.21 -2.54
CA TYR A 46 3.62 7.41 -3.69
C TYR A 46 4.08 8.86 -3.81
N ARG A 47 3.20 9.84 -3.66
CA ARG A 47 3.57 11.27 -3.75
C ARG A 47 4.54 11.69 -2.65
N ARG A 48 4.43 11.12 -1.44
CA ARG A 48 5.35 11.41 -0.33
C ARG A 48 6.73 10.80 -0.55
N HIS A 49 6.78 9.61 -1.13
CA HIS A 49 7.99 8.79 -1.21
C HIS A 49 8.40 8.46 -2.64
N ALA A 50 8.03 9.30 -3.62
CA ALA A 50 8.12 8.96 -5.04
C ALA A 50 9.54 8.52 -5.45
N GLY A 51 10.56 9.26 -5.01
CA GLY A 51 11.96 8.93 -5.31
C GLY A 51 12.41 7.61 -4.69
N GLU A 52 12.08 7.39 -3.42
CA GLU A 52 12.45 6.18 -2.67
C GLU A 52 11.75 4.94 -3.22
N LEU A 53 10.45 5.03 -3.48
CA LEU A 53 9.66 3.94 -4.04
C LEU A 53 10.08 3.62 -5.48
N SER A 54 10.25 4.63 -6.34
CA SER A 54 10.73 4.40 -7.70
C SER A 54 12.08 3.69 -7.73
N ALA A 55 13.04 4.12 -6.90
CA ALA A 55 14.37 3.49 -6.81
C ALA A 55 14.31 2.07 -6.21
N TRP A 56 13.38 1.81 -5.28
CA TRP A 56 13.18 0.47 -4.73
C TRP A 56 12.56 -0.47 -5.75
N PHE A 57 11.54 -0.03 -6.49
CA PHE A 57 10.92 -0.82 -7.55
C PHE A 57 11.85 -1.09 -8.72
N GLU A 58 12.70 -0.14 -9.11
CA GLU A 58 13.71 -0.37 -10.14
C GLU A 58 14.67 -1.50 -9.74
N ARG A 59 15.11 -1.52 -8.47
CA ARG A 59 15.94 -2.61 -7.93
C ARG A 59 15.23 -3.96 -7.95
N LEU A 60 13.95 -4.01 -7.58
CA LEU A 60 13.17 -5.24 -7.65
C LEU A 60 12.94 -5.72 -9.08
N ALA A 61 12.71 -4.80 -10.01
CA ALA A 61 12.55 -5.12 -11.43
C ALA A 61 13.84 -5.72 -11.99
N LEU A 62 15.00 -5.16 -11.66
CA LEU A 62 16.31 -5.72 -12.04
C LEU A 62 16.51 -7.12 -11.46
N GLN A 63 16.18 -7.34 -10.18
CA GLN A 63 16.26 -8.68 -9.56
C GLN A 63 15.31 -9.69 -10.22
N ALA A 64 14.09 -9.27 -10.59
CA ALA A 64 13.13 -10.11 -11.30
C ALA A 64 13.59 -10.43 -12.74
N MET A 65 14.33 -9.53 -13.40
CA MET A 65 14.94 -9.81 -14.71
C MET A 65 16.09 -10.82 -14.61
N GLU A 66 16.84 -10.80 -13.50
CA GLU A 66 17.90 -11.78 -13.23
C GLU A 66 17.34 -13.17 -12.87
N ASN A 67 16.11 -13.23 -12.34
CA ASN A 67 15.43 -14.48 -12.00
C ASN A 67 13.93 -14.47 -12.40
N PRO A 68 13.62 -14.61 -13.72
CA PRO A 68 12.28 -14.45 -14.25
C PRO A 68 11.30 -15.56 -13.82
N GLU A 69 11.79 -16.72 -13.37
CA GLU A 69 10.94 -17.81 -12.88
C GLU A 69 10.39 -17.57 -11.47
N ALA A 70 10.95 -16.61 -10.71
CA ALA A 70 10.55 -16.35 -9.34
C ALA A 70 9.16 -15.70 -9.22
N GLY A 71 8.64 -15.08 -10.28
CA GLY A 71 7.43 -14.26 -10.20
C GLY A 71 7.57 -13.06 -9.24
N PHE A 72 6.62 -12.13 -9.27
CA PHE A 72 6.55 -11.07 -8.26
C PHE A 72 5.38 -11.36 -7.33
N SER A 73 5.67 -11.95 -6.17
CA SER A 73 4.72 -12.03 -5.05
C SER A 73 5.19 -11.12 -3.92
N PHE A 74 4.24 -10.45 -3.27
CA PHE A 74 4.52 -9.75 -2.03
C PHE A 74 4.45 -10.76 -0.90
N ASP A 75 5.60 -11.22 -0.42
CA ASP A 75 5.73 -12.21 0.66
C ASP A 75 6.52 -11.63 1.85
N ALA A 76 6.76 -12.46 2.87
CA ALA A 76 7.54 -12.09 4.06
C ALA A 76 8.96 -11.56 3.72
N ASN A 77 9.59 -12.05 2.64
CA ASN A 77 10.93 -11.62 2.24
C ASN A 77 10.89 -10.21 1.66
N ILE A 78 9.92 -9.95 0.76
CA ILE A 78 9.69 -8.60 0.22
C ILE A 78 9.28 -7.63 1.33
N ALA A 79 8.41 -8.06 2.26
CA ALA A 79 8.00 -7.27 3.40
C ALA A 79 9.20 -6.91 4.30
N SER A 80 10.07 -7.88 4.62
CA SER A 80 11.29 -7.62 5.38
C SER A 80 12.23 -6.66 4.63
N ALA A 81 12.45 -6.88 3.33
CA ALA A 81 13.28 -6.01 2.51
C ALA A 81 12.74 -4.57 2.48
N LEU A 82 11.42 -4.39 2.45
CA LEU A 82 10.79 -3.07 2.52
C LEU A 82 11.00 -2.42 3.90
N VAL A 83 10.84 -3.18 4.99
CA VAL A 83 11.08 -2.67 6.36
C VAL A 83 12.54 -2.21 6.53
N ASP A 84 13.48 -2.99 6.01
CA ASP A 84 14.91 -2.74 6.16
C ASP A 84 15.41 -1.60 5.26
N THR A 85 14.94 -1.54 4.02
CA THR A 85 15.43 -0.56 3.04
C THR A 85 14.67 0.75 3.06
N LEU A 86 13.37 0.72 3.40
CA LEU A 86 12.46 1.85 3.39
C LEU A 86 11.62 1.91 4.69
N PRO A 87 12.26 2.07 5.87
CA PRO A 87 11.57 2.01 7.16
C PRO A 87 10.53 3.12 7.34
N THR A 88 10.78 4.31 6.78
CA THR A 88 9.83 5.44 6.82
C THR A 88 8.62 5.17 5.94
N VAL A 89 8.82 4.67 4.73
CA VAL A 89 7.74 4.30 3.80
C VAL A 89 6.88 3.19 4.39
N THR A 90 7.52 2.17 4.97
CA THR A 90 6.82 1.10 5.69
C THR A 90 5.93 1.65 6.79
N ALA A 91 6.45 2.58 7.60
CA ALA A 91 5.69 3.17 8.69
C ALA A 91 4.48 3.98 8.20
N ASP A 92 4.65 4.71 7.10
CA ASP A 92 3.58 5.49 6.47
C ASP A 92 2.48 4.57 5.90
N ILE A 93 2.86 3.50 5.20
CA ILE A 93 1.93 2.47 4.69
C ILE A 93 1.08 1.92 5.84
N VAL A 94 1.72 1.48 6.92
CA VAL A 94 1.02 0.87 8.06
C VAL A 94 0.15 1.90 8.81
N ALA A 95 0.62 3.13 9.00
CA ALA A 95 -0.18 4.18 9.64
C ALA A 95 -1.44 4.50 8.83
N ILE A 96 -1.32 4.66 7.52
CA ILE A 96 -2.45 4.92 6.62
C ILE A 96 -3.41 3.73 6.60
N ALA A 97 -2.89 2.50 6.60
CA ALA A 97 -3.69 1.28 6.70
C ALA A 97 -4.36 1.11 8.09
N MET A 98 -3.90 1.82 9.12
CA MET A 98 -4.61 1.91 10.40
C MET A 98 -5.66 3.05 10.40
N GLY A 99 -5.77 3.81 9.31
CA GLY A 99 -6.67 4.95 9.18
C GLY A 99 -6.10 6.27 9.72
N TYR A 100 -4.77 6.34 9.94
CA TYR A 100 -4.11 7.53 10.45
C TYR A 100 -3.19 8.15 9.41
N ASP A 101 -3.43 9.42 9.12
CA ASP A 101 -2.56 10.25 8.31
C ASP A 101 -1.93 11.37 9.17
N ASP A 102 -1.19 10.96 10.20
CA ASP A 102 -0.56 11.86 11.18
C ASP A 102 0.93 11.47 11.37
N PRO A 103 1.87 12.42 11.18
CA PRO A 103 3.30 12.19 11.43
C PRO A 103 3.63 11.62 12.82
N ALA A 104 2.85 11.96 13.85
CA ALA A 104 3.04 11.41 15.20
C ALA A 104 2.76 9.90 15.24
N VAL A 105 1.72 9.45 14.52
CA VAL A 105 1.38 8.02 14.41
C VAL A 105 2.42 7.28 13.57
N ILE A 106 2.87 7.86 12.45
CA ILE A 106 3.96 7.31 11.64
C ILE A 106 5.21 7.09 12.51
N GLY A 107 5.58 8.07 13.35
CA GLY A 107 6.72 7.93 14.28
C GLY A 107 6.52 6.86 15.36
N ILE A 108 5.28 6.55 15.76
CA ILE A 108 4.99 5.41 16.65
C ILE A 108 5.18 4.10 15.89
N VAL A 109 4.60 3.98 14.69
CA VAL A 109 4.69 2.80 13.85
C VAL A 109 6.14 2.48 13.50
N GLN A 110 6.94 3.50 13.18
CA GLN A 110 8.36 3.34 12.89
C GLN A 110 9.14 2.72 14.05
N ARG A 111 8.69 2.87 15.29
CA ARG A 111 9.29 2.26 16.49
C ARG A 111 8.70 0.89 16.86
N MET A 112 7.69 0.40 16.14
CA MET A 112 7.19 -0.96 16.34
C MET A 112 8.29 -1.98 16.08
N ALA A 113 8.21 -3.10 16.80
CA ALA A 113 9.07 -4.25 16.57
C ALA A 113 8.90 -4.78 15.13
N LEU A 114 9.93 -5.46 14.62
CA LEU A 114 9.97 -5.96 13.24
C LEU A 114 8.81 -6.93 12.94
N ALA A 115 8.60 -7.95 13.80
CA ALA A 115 7.60 -8.97 13.53
C ALA A 115 6.16 -8.41 13.37
N PRO A 116 5.67 -7.51 14.24
CA PRO A 116 4.38 -6.86 14.01
C PRO A 116 4.30 -5.99 12.75
N LYS A 117 5.40 -5.35 12.33
CA LYS A 117 5.42 -4.61 11.06
C LYS A 117 5.31 -5.53 9.85
N ILE A 118 6.02 -6.66 9.86
CA ILE A 118 5.94 -7.66 8.79
C ILE A 118 4.51 -8.22 8.73
N ALA A 119 3.94 -8.63 9.87
CA ALA A 119 2.56 -9.12 9.93
C ALA A 119 1.54 -8.08 9.44
N ALA A 120 1.78 -6.80 9.74
CA ALA A 120 0.98 -5.69 9.21
C ALA A 120 1.09 -5.58 7.69
N LEU A 121 2.30 -5.59 7.13
CA LEU A 121 2.51 -5.55 5.69
C LEU A 121 1.89 -6.74 4.95
N GLU A 122 2.01 -7.95 5.51
CA GLU A 122 1.35 -9.16 4.96
C GLU A 122 -0.17 -9.01 4.97
N ALA A 123 -0.75 -8.58 6.08
CA ALA A 123 -2.19 -8.34 6.17
C ALA A 123 -2.66 -7.26 5.19
N ILE A 124 -1.89 -6.18 5.04
CA ILE A 124 -2.16 -5.13 4.06
C ILE A 124 -2.14 -5.72 2.65
N ALA A 125 -1.11 -6.50 2.31
CA ALA A 125 -0.97 -7.11 1.00
C ALA A 125 -2.16 -8.03 0.67
N ASP A 126 -2.54 -8.92 1.59
CA ASP A 126 -3.68 -9.81 1.45
C ASP A 126 -5.01 -9.06 1.24
N LEU A 127 -5.17 -7.90 1.90
CA LEU A 127 -6.38 -7.09 1.83
C LEU A 127 -6.39 -6.15 0.61
N THR A 128 -5.22 -5.87 0.02
CA THR A 128 -5.05 -4.91 -1.07
C THR A 128 -5.03 -5.60 -2.43
N PHE A 129 -4.33 -6.72 -2.54
CA PHE A 129 -4.09 -7.39 -3.80
C PHE A 129 -5.11 -8.50 -4.05
N THR A 130 -5.65 -8.50 -5.26
CA THR A 130 -6.56 -9.53 -5.75
C THR A 130 -5.99 -10.14 -7.03
N GLU A 131 -6.57 -11.22 -7.52
CA GLU A 131 -6.18 -11.80 -8.82
C GLU A 131 -6.30 -10.77 -9.96
N ASP A 132 -7.33 -9.91 -9.91
CA ASP A 132 -7.56 -8.85 -10.90
C ASP A 132 -6.69 -7.61 -10.70
N MET A 133 -6.11 -7.44 -9.51
CA MET A 133 -5.28 -6.32 -9.11
C MET A 133 -4.00 -6.79 -8.39
N PRO A 134 -3.08 -7.48 -9.10
CA PRO A 134 -1.82 -7.89 -8.51
C PRO A 134 -0.91 -6.68 -8.23
N PRO A 135 0.11 -6.83 -7.37
CA PRO A 135 0.98 -5.72 -6.94
C PRO A 135 1.54 -4.87 -8.07
N LYS A 136 2.04 -5.52 -9.14
CA LYS A 136 2.59 -4.85 -10.32
C LYS A 136 1.56 -3.92 -10.98
N LYS A 137 0.32 -4.39 -11.15
CA LYS A 137 -0.75 -3.64 -11.80
C LYS A 137 -1.21 -2.44 -10.96
N LEU A 138 -1.31 -2.61 -9.64
CA LEU A 138 -1.61 -1.49 -8.74
C LEU A 138 -0.54 -0.39 -8.88
N PHE A 139 0.73 -0.77 -8.84
CA PHE A 139 1.83 0.18 -8.96
C PHE A 139 1.85 0.92 -10.30
N GLU A 140 1.67 0.21 -11.42
CA GLU A 140 1.55 0.82 -12.73
C GLU A 140 0.39 1.83 -12.78
N THR A 141 -0.75 1.48 -12.17
CA THR A 141 -1.92 2.36 -12.06
C THR A 141 -1.59 3.63 -11.27
N VAL A 142 -0.87 3.50 -10.15
CA VAL A 142 -0.45 4.61 -9.30
C VAL A 142 0.51 5.54 -10.04
N ILE A 143 1.51 5.02 -10.75
CA ILE A 143 2.45 5.82 -11.57
C ILE A 143 1.70 6.59 -12.65
N GLN A 144 0.79 5.91 -13.36
CA GLN A 144 -0.01 6.52 -14.42
C GLN A 144 -0.90 7.65 -13.85
N ALA A 145 -1.61 7.39 -12.76
CA ALA A 145 -2.46 8.36 -12.08
C ALA A 145 -1.67 9.52 -11.44
N ALA A 146 -0.41 9.29 -11.04
CA ALA A 146 0.50 10.35 -10.58
C ALA A 146 1.01 11.26 -11.72
N GLY A 147 0.69 10.96 -12.98
CA GLY A 147 1.04 11.80 -14.13
C GLY A 147 2.48 11.63 -14.62
N LEU A 148 3.15 10.54 -14.28
CA LEU A 148 4.53 10.27 -14.66
C LEU A 148 4.67 9.64 -16.06
N VAL A 149 3.59 9.10 -16.63
CA VAL A 149 3.54 8.74 -18.04
C VAL A 149 3.02 9.94 -18.83
N ARG A 150 3.92 10.84 -19.21
CA ARG A 150 3.69 11.64 -20.41
C ARG A 150 3.81 10.67 -21.57
N THR A 151 2.68 10.19 -22.09
CA THR A 151 2.66 9.54 -23.40
C THR A 151 3.09 10.60 -24.42
N SER A 152 4.38 10.69 -24.70
CA SER A 152 4.86 11.27 -25.95
C SER A 152 4.38 10.34 -27.05
N THR A 153 3.20 10.61 -27.59
CA THR A 153 2.79 10.10 -28.89
C THR A 153 3.90 10.46 -29.88
N PRO A 154 4.54 9.50 -30.56
CA PRO A 154 5.27 9.85 -31.77
C PRO A 154 4.22 10.35 -32.75
N GLN A 155 4.23 11.66 -32.99
CA GLN A 155 3.57 12.24 -34.14
C GLN A 155 4.32 11.69 -35.36
N SER A 156 3.71 10.74 -36.05
CA SER A 156 4.13 10.32 -37.38
C SER A 156 3.97 11.52 -38.31
N ASP A 157 5.03 12.31 -38.48
CA ASP A 157 5.17 13.16 -39.64
C ASP A 157 5.58 12.26 -40.81
N GLU A 158 4.56 11.72 -41.47
CA GLU A 158 4.67 11.19 -42.82
C GLU A 158 4.19 12.30 -43.77
N ALA A 159 5.16 13.02 -44.35
CA ALA A 159 5.02 13.79 -45.60
C ALA A 159 6.40 14.07 -46.21
#